data_AF-A0A1A2PVB2-F1
#
_entry.id   AF-A0A1A2PVB2-F1
#
_cell.length_a   1.000
_cell.length_b   1.000
_cell.length_c   1.000
_cell.angle_alpha   90.00
_cell.angle_beta   90.00
_cell.angle_gamma   90.00
#
_symmetry.space_group_name_H-M   'P 1'
#
loop_
_entity.id
_entity.type
_entity.pdbx_description
1 polymer ?
#
loop_
_entity_poly.entity_id
_entity_poly.type
_entity_poly.pdbx_seq_one_letter_code
_entity_poly.pdbx_strand_id
1 'polypeptide(L)'
;MSSNATPSARQRVKQRVRRVLGTETLEQLKDLVLFDHSQSRKAEHPNPLNRAGRKCFSSTDQDGITLEILRRIGSLDDGVFGEFGVGDGTENNTLILAALGWKGFWVGGQDLAVDPGDNPRFTYEKAWITAANILALSRKCLRAIDATTVDVVSLDLDGNDIYLVETLLAGGVRPKLFVVEYNGKFPPPVRFQIAYDPQHVWQSDDYFGASLASFAALFATFDYRLVCCNAHSGSDAFFVDAAFAERFADVPTDIAQLYAEPRYFLYGGFGQHPTSPRTVAKILGGR
;
A
#
# COMPACT_ATOMS: atom_id res chain seq x y z
N MET A 1 -55.09 29.75 3.33
CA MET A 1 -55.49 28.32 3.41
C MET A 1 -54.68 27.57 2.36
N SER A 2 -53.59 26.91 2.74
CA SER A 2 -52.77 26.17 1.75
C SER A 2 -53.46 24.85 1.40
N SER A 3 -53.63 24.60 0.10
CA SER A 3 -54.21 23.37 -0.40
C SER A 3 -53.15 22.25 -0.35
N ASN A 4 -53.33 21.29 0.56
CA ASN A 4 -52.57 20.05 0.55
C ASN A 4 -53.12 19.14 -0.55
N ALA A 5 -52.62 19.30 -1.77
CA ALA A 5 -52.95 18.39 -2.87
C ALA A 5 -52.39 17.00 -2.58
N THR A 6 -53.28 16.00 -2.49
CA THR A 6 -52.91 14.61 -2.24
C THR A 6 -52.14 14.05 -3.45
N PRO A 7 -50.94 13.47 -3.28
CA PRO A 7 -50.15 13.00 -4.42
C PRO A 7 -50.89 11.93 -5.22
N SER A 8 -50.76 12.00 -6.55
CA SER A 8 -51.38 11.05 -7.48
C SER A 8 -50.89 9.61 -7.24
N ALA A 9 -51.67 8.61 -7.67
CA ALA A 9 -51.31 7.19 -7.51
C ALA A 9 -49.92 6.85 -8.10
N ARG A 10 -49.54 7.47 -9.22
CA ARG A 10 -48.19 7.34 -9.82
C ARG A 10 -47.08 7.95 -8.96
N GLN A 11 -47.33 9.07 -8.28
CA GLN A 11 -46.37 9.67 -7.35
C GLN A 11 -46.21 8.83 -6.08
N ARG A 12 -47.29 8.25 -5.56
CA ARG A 12 -47.25 7.30 -4.43
C ARG A 12 -46.51 6.02 -4.78
N VAL A 13 -46.65 5.50 -6.00
CA VAL A 13 -45.89 4.34 -6.49
C VAL A 13 -44.41 4.68 -6.65
N LYS A 14 -44.05 5.83 -7.26
CA LYS A 14 -42.64 6.27 -7.32
C LYS A 14 -42.03 6.50 -5.94
N GLN A 15 -42.78 7.08 -4.99
CA GLN A 15 -42.35 7.22 -3.59
C GLN A 15 -42.21 5.85 -2.91
N ARG A 16 -43.11 4.89 -3.16
CA ARG A 16 -42.98 3.52 -2.64
C ARG A 16 -41.80 2.78 -3.25
N VAL A 17 -41.57 2.88 -4.56
CA VAL A 17 -40.41 2.26 -5.23
C VAL A 17 -39.09 2.87 -4.74
N ARG A 18 -39.02 4.19 -4.56
CA ARG A 18 -37.87 4.88 -3.90
C ARG A 18 -37.72 4.54 -2.41
N ARG A 19 -38.76 4.06 -1.75
CA ARG A 19 -38.75 3.67 -0.32
C ARG A 19 -38.49 2.17 -0.14
N VAL A 20 -38.78 1.36 -1.16
CA VAL A 20 -38.51 -0.09 -1.25
C VAL A 20 -37.08 -0.35 -1.71
N LEU A 21 -36.56 0.47 -2.63
CA LEU A 21 -35.13 0.58 -2.92
C LEU A 21 -34.58 1.75 -2.10
N GLY A 22 -34.38 1.52 -0.81
CA GLY A 22 -33.73 2.51 0.05
C GLY A 22 -32.32 2.84 -0.49
N THR A 23 -31.78 4.00 -0.12
CA THR A 23 -30.38 4.36 -0.39
C THR A 23 -29.42 3.28 0.10
N GLU A 24 -29.75 2.64 1.22
CA GLU A 24 -29.04 1.49 1.78
C GLU A 24 -29.02 0.28 0.84
N THR A 25 -30.14 -0.06 0.21
CA THR A 25 -30.21 -1.16 -0.78
C THR A 25 -29.39 -0.84 -2.03
N LEU A 26 -29.36 0.42 -2.47
CA LEU A 26 -28.57 0.85 -3.61
C LEU A 26 -27.06 0.78 -3.33
N GLU A 27 -26.62 1.23 -2.15
CA GLU A 27 -25.21 1.11 -1.74
C GLU A 27 -24.81 -0.37 -1.55
N GLN A 28 -25.66 -1.21 -0.97
CA GLN A 28 -25.41 -2.65 -0.85
C GLN A 28 -25.26 -3.33 -2.23
N LEU A 29 -26.10 -2.97 -3.21
CA LEU A 29 -26.00 -3.49 -4.57
C LEU A 29 -24.72 -3.01 -5.27
N LYS A 30 -24.37 -1.73 -5.11
CA LYS A 30 -23.10 -1.18 -5.61
C LYS A 30 -21.91 -1.91 -5.01
N ASP A 31 -21.91 -2.14 -3.70
CA ASP A 31 -20.85 -2.87 -3.00
C ASP A 31 -20.76 -4.32 -3.50
N LEU A 32 -21.88 -5.01 -3.73
CA LEU A 32 -21.89 -6.36 -4.27
C LEU A 32 -21.31 -6.43 -5.69
N VAL A 33 -21.67 -5.47 -6.56
CA VAL A 33 -21.12 -5.38 -7.93
C VAL A 33 -19.61 -5.08 -7.90
N LEU A 34 -19.18 -4.15 -7.06
CA LEU A 34 -17.77 -3.81 -6.90
C LEU A 34 -16.97 -4.98 -6.30
N PHE A 35 -17.55 -5.74 -5.38
CA PHE A 35 -16.96 -6.95 -4.82
C PHE A 35 -16.79 -8.02 -5.91
N ASP A 36 -17.84 -8.35 -6.65
CA ASP A 36 -17.82 -9.35 -7.73
C ASP A 36 -16.81 -8.97 -8.84
N HIS A 37 -16.81 -7.70 -9.25
CA HIS A 37 -15.85 -7.18 -10.21
C HIS A 37 -14.41 -7.28 -9.68
N SER A 38 -14.19 -7.01 -8.40
CA SER A 38 -12.86 -7.12 -7.78
C SER A 38 -12.40 -8.57 -7.66
N GLN A 39 -13.28 -9.51 -7.36
CA GLN A 39 -12.96 -10.95 -7.38
C GLN A 39 -12.63 -11.44 -8.79
N SER A 40 -13.41 -11.01 -9.79
CA SER A 40 -13.19 -11.36 -11.20
C SER A 40 -11.85 -10.82 -11.68
N ARG A 41 -11.56 -9.53 -11.46
CA ARG A 41 -10.25 -8.93 -11.78
C ARG A 41 -9.10 -9.68 -11.11
N LYS A 42 -9.25 -10.04 -9.83
CA LYS A 42 -8.24 -10.79 -9.10
C LYS A 42 -7.98 -12.16 -9.74
N ALA A 43 -9.04 -12.91 -10.08
CA ALA A 43 -8.92 -14.25 -10.67
C ALA A 43 -8.32 -14.22 -12.08
N GLU A 44 -8.78 -13.26 -12.90
CA GLU A 44 -8.46 -13.15 -14.32
C GLU A 44 -7.19 -12.34 -14.60
N HIS A 45 -6.57 -11.75 -13.58
CA HIS A 45 -5.40 -10.89 -13.77
C HIS A 45 -4.26 -11.63 -14.50
N PRO A 46 -3.64 -11.03 -15.53
CA PRO A 46 -2.54 -11.66 -16.27
C PRO A 46 -1.31 -11.89 -15.38
N ASN A 47 -1.03 -10.96 -14.45
CA ASN A 47 -0.02 -11.15 -13.42
C ASN A 47 -0.53 -12.08 -12.29
N PRO A 48 0.09 -13.25 -12.06
CA PRO A 48 -0.34 -14.22 -11.05
C PRO A 48 -0.20 -13.74 -9.60
N LEU A 49 0.66 -12.75 -9.32
CA LEU A 49 0.81 -12.20 -7.96
C LEU A 49 -0.47 -11.54 -7.45
N ASN A 50 -1.25 -10.90 -8.33
CA ASN A 50 -2.53 -10.31 -7.97
C ASN A 50 -3.55 -11.34 -7.45
N ARG A 51 -3.46 -12.61 -7.87
CA ARG A 51 -4.31 -13.69 -7.34
C ARG A 51 -4.03 -13.98 -5.87
N ALA A 52 -2.84 -13.64 -5.37
CA ALA A 52 -2.50 -13.78 -3.96
C ALA A 52 -3.00 -12.61 -3.11
N GLY A 53 -3.42 -11.50 -3.71
CA GLY A 53 -3.79 -10.27 -3.01
C GLY A 53 -4.84 -10.46 -1.91
N ARG A 54 -4.55 -9.93 -0.72
CA ARG A 54 -5.40 -10.02 0.49
C ARG A 54 -5.20 -8.78 1.33
N LYS A 55 -6.30 -8.22 1.86
CA LYS A 55 -6.26 -7.24 2.94
C LYS A 55 -6.17 -7.95 4.27
N CYS A 56 -5.22 -7.58 5.10
CA CYS A 56 -5.10 -7.96 6.50
C CYS A 56 -4.87 -6.70 7.34
N PHE A 57 -3.83 -5.94 7.00
CA PHE A 57 -3.42 -4.71 7.67
C PHE A 57 -3.04 -3.58 6.72
N SER A 58 -2.63 -3.87 5.48
CA SER A 58 -2.45 -2.87 4.41
C SER A 58 -3.76 -2.21 3.98
N SER A 59 -3.69 -1.13 3.20
CA SER A 59 -4.86 -0.40 2.72
C SER A 59 -5.78 -1.23 1.83
N THR A 60 -5.21 -2.11 1.00
CA THR A 60 -5.98 -3.00 0.15
C THR A 60 -5.38 -4.40 0.11
N ASP A 61 -4.99 -4.92 -1.04
CA ASP A 61 -4.58 -6.30 -1.24
C ASP A 61 -3.07 -6.55 -1.14
N GLN A 62 -2.30 -5.56 -0.68
CA GLN A 62 -0.83 -5.60 -0.61
C GLN A 62 -0.31 -6.70 0.31
N ASP A 63 -0.94 -6.98 1.46
CA ASP A 63 -0.43 -7.99 2.40
C ASP A 63 -0.27 -9.35 1.71
N GLY A 64 -1.30 -9.78 0.96
CA GLY A 64 -1.26 -11.05 0.24
C GLY A 64 -0.20 -11.09 -0.87
N ILE A 65 0.02 -9.98 -1.56
CA ILE A 65 1.05 -9.86 -2.61
C ILE A 65 2.45 -9.94 -1.97
N THR A 66 2.69 -9.19 -0.90
CA THR A 66 3.94 -9.21 -0.13
C THR A 66 4.26 -10.62 0.34
N LEU A 67 3.29 -11.31 0.98
CA LEU A 67 3.48 -12.68 1.47
C LEU A 67 3.83 -13.66 0.34
N GLU A 68 3.17 -13.55 -0.82
CA GLU A 68 3.46 -14.42 -1.97
C GLU A 68 4.85 -14.14 -2.57
N ILE A 69 5.25 -12.87 -2.67
CA ILE A 69 6.61 -12.50 -3.12
C ILE A 69 7.65 -13.09 -2.16
N LEU A 70 7.48 -12.87 -0.85
CA LEU A 70 8.38 -13.38 0.19
C LEU A 70 8.47 -14.90 0.20
N ARG A 71 7.34 -15.59 -0.02
CA ARG A 71 7.29 -17.05 -0.20
C ARG A 71 8.10 -17.50 -1.43
N ARG A 72 7.98 -16.81 -2.57
CA ARG A 72 8.69 -17.15 -3.82
C ARG A 72 10.21 -16.94 -3.70
N ILE A 73 10.65 -15.91 -2.99
CA ILE A 73 12.08 -15.65 -2.75
C ILE A 73 12.66 -16.51 -1.61
N GLY A 74 11.82 -17.23 -0.86
CA GLY A 74 12.26 -18.07 0.26
C GLY A 74 12.69 -17.28 1.49
N SER A 75 12.06 -16.14 1.76
CA SER A 75 12.32 -15.29 2.91
C SER A 75 11.00 -14.90 3.57
N LEU A 76 10.18 -15.88 3.96
CA LEU A 76 8.89 -15.63 4.64
C LEU A 76 9.01 -15.74 6.17
N ASP A 77 9.86 -16.63 6.66
CA ASP A 77 9.88 -17.05 8.06
C ASP A 77 10.58 -16.06 9.00
N ASP A 78 11.52 -15.25 8.49
CA ASP A 78 12.24 -14.24 9.25
C ASP A 78 12.83 -13.18 8.32
N GLY A 79 13.08 -12.00 8.87
CA GLY A 79 13.69 -10.87 8.18
C GLY A 79 13.48 -9.54 8.89
N VAL A 80 13.96 -8.48 8.26
CA VAL A 80 13.86 -7.11 8.76
C VAL A 80 13.04 -6.28 7.78
N PHE A 81 11.98 -5.62 8.26
CA PHE A 81 11.25 -4.64 7.46
C PHE A 81 11.54 -3.19 7.89
N GLY A 82 11.39 -2.25 6.96
CA GLY A 82 11.37 -0.82 7.22
C GLY A 82 10.22 -0.17 6.48
N GLU A 83 9.37 0.59 7.16
CA GLU A 83 8.29 1.34 6.50
C GLU A 83 8.41 2.83 6.83
N PHE A 84 8.26 3.65 5.79
CA PHE A 84 8.30 5.10 5.87
C PHE A 84 6.95 5.65 5.43
N GLY A 85 6.34 6.48 6.27
CA GLY A 85 4.98 7.00 6.04
C GLY A 85 3.91 6.04 6.58
N VAL A 86 3.84 5.93 7.91
CA VAL A 86 3.04 4.88 8.58
C VAL A 86 1.70 5.35 9.13
N GLY A 87 1.34 6.63 8.91
CA GLY A 87 0.16 7.23 9.55
C GLY A 87 0.16 7.03 11.07
N ASP A 88 -0.96 6.55 11.60
CA ASP A 88 -1.14 6.21 13.02
C ASP A 88 -0.76 4.75 13.35
N GLY A 89 -0.21 3.99 12.40
CA GLY A 89 0.22 2.61 12.62
C GLY A 89 -0.88 1.56 12.53
N THR A 90 -2.11 1.92 12.14
CA THR A 90 -3.24 0.98 12.05
C THR A 90 -3.46 0.38 10.66
N GLU A 91 -2.89 1.00 9.63
CA GLU A 91 -2.98 0.56 8.24
C GLU A 91 -1.59 0.67 7.59
N ASN A 92 -0.89 -0.47 7.46
CA ASN A 92 0.53 -0.51 7.06
C ASN A 92 0.86 -1.76 6.25
N ASN A 93 1.75 -1.61 5.27
CA ASN A 93 2.18 -2.70 4.39
C ASN A 93 3.06 -3.75 5.09
N THR A 94 3.69 -3.39 6.22
CA THR A 94 4.62 -4.26 6.96
C THR A 94 4.06 -4.83 8.25
N LEU A 95 2.87 -4.42 8.70
CA LEU A 95 2.29 -4.92 9.96
C LEU A 95 2.02 -6.43 9.90
N ILE A 96 1.73 -6.98 8.71
CA ILE A 96 1.61 -8.43 8.51
C ILE A 96 2.95 -9.16 8.75
N LEU A 97 4.09 -8.53 8.44
CA LEU A 97 5.42 -9.08 8.69
C LEU A 97 5.73 -9.06 10.18
N ALA A 98 5.39 -7.96 10.87
CA ALA A 98 5.47 -7.91 12.33
C ALA A 98 4.62 -9.02 12.98
N ALA A 99 3.42 -9.30 12.45
CA ALA A 99 2.55 -10.39 12.91
C ALA A 99 3.15 -11.80 12.68
N LEU A 100 3.97 -11.97 11.64
CA LEU A 100 4.79 -13.16 11.41
C LEU A 100 6.02 -13.22 12.32
N GLY A 101 6.24 -12.21 13.15
CA GLY A 101 7.39 -12.13 14.02
C GLY A 101 8.64 -11.69 13.26
N TRP A 102 8.56 -10.81 12.27
CA TRP A 102 9.74 -10.13 11.74
C TRP A 102 10.25 -9.07 12.70
N LYS A 103 11.53 -8.72 12.59
CA LYS A 103 12.01 -7.46 13.18
C LYS A 103 11.65 -6.32 12.22
N GLY A 104 11.52 -5.11 12.72
CA GLY A 104 11.41 -3.98 11.81
C GLY A 104 11.29 -2.64 12.48
N PHE A 105 11.15 -1.62 11.64
CA PHE A 105 10.99 -0.27 12.12
C PHE A 105 10.02 0.52 11.27
N TRP A 106 9.42 1.50 11.92
CA TRP A 106 8.56 2.49 11.29
C TRP A 106 9.14 3.88 11.48
N VAL A 107 9.01 4.73 10.45
CA VAL A 107 9.34 6.15 10.52
C VAL A 107 8.18 6.96 9.95
N GLY A 108 7.72 7.97 10.67
CA GLY A 108 6.58 8.77 10.23
C GLY A 108 6.43 10.09 10.97
N GLY A 109 5.62 11.01 10.43
CA GLY A 109 5.41 12.33 11.03
C GLY A 109 4.34 12.37 12.12
N GLN A 110 3.49 11.35 12.24
CA GLN A 110 2.31 11.35 13.10
C GLN A 110 2.57 10.65 14.44
N ASP A 111 1.64 10.74 15.38
CA ASP A 111 1.66 9.89 16.57
C ASP A 111 1.01 8.55 16.24
N LEU A 112 1.61 7.45 16.69
CA LEU A 112 0.97 6.15 16.57
C LEU A 112 -0.27 6.08 17.47
N ALA A 113 -1.29 5.36 17.03
CA ALA A 113 -2.47 5.03 17.83
C ALA A 113 -2.15 4.11 19.02
N VAL A 114 -0.96 3.51 19.02
CA VAL A 114 -0.43 2.66 20.09
C VAL A 114 0.99 3.05 20.45
N ASP A 115 1.31 2.97 21.74
CA ASP A 115 2.69 2.94 22.18
C ASP A 115 3.24 1.51 21.98
N PRO A 116 4.23 1.29 21.11
CA PRO A 116 4.84 -0.03 20.93
C PRO A 116 5.60 -0.51 22.19
N GLY A 117 5.86 0.39 23.15
CA GLY A 117 6.63 0.12 24.34
C GLY A 117 8.09 -0.18 24.02
N ASP A 118 8.81 -0.74 25.00
CA ASP A 118 10.18 -1.20 24.81
C ASP A 118 10.16 -2.59 24.16
N ASN A 119 10.27 -2.64 22.83
CA ASN A 119 10.34 -3.88 22.06
C ASN A 119 11.70 -4.01 21.34
N PRO A 120 12.54 -5.01 21.68
CA PRO A 120 13.84 -5.19 21.02
C PRO A 120 13.74 -5.60 19.54
N ARG A 121 12.54 -5.95 19.05
CA ARG A 121 12.29 -6.36 17.66
C ARG A 121 11.60 -5.28 16.84
N PHE A 122 11.11 -4.22 17.46
CA PHE A 122 10.40 -3.16 16.77
C PHE A 122 10.70 -1.78 17.36
N THR A 123 10.95 -0.81 16.49
CA THR A 123 11.09 0.59 16.90
C THR A 123 10.27 1.51 16.01
N TYR A 124 9.70 2.55 16.61
CA TYR A 124 9.11 3.66 15.88
C TYR A 124 9.95 4.92 16.07
N GLU A 125 10.20 5.64 14.98
CA GLU A 125 10.85 6.96 15.00
C GLU A 125 9.91 8.02 14.43
N LYS A 126 9.44 8.93 15.29
CA LYS A 126 8.65 10.08 14.84
C LYS A 126 9.57 11.13 14.22
N ALA A 127 9.51 11.29 12.90
CA ALA A 127 10.32 12.24 12.15
C ALA A 127 9.65 12.67 10.84
N TRP A 128 9.88 13.92 10.44
CA TRP A 128 9.62 14.37 9.08
C TRP A 128 10.74 13.90 8.15
N ILE A 129 10.42 13.07 7.18
CA ILE A 129 11.41 12.36 6.37
C ILE A 129 11.78 13.20 5.14
N THR A 130 13.07 13.28 4.87
CA THR A 130 13.65 14.01 3.72
C THR A 130 14.81 13.21 3.14
N ALA A 131 15.22 13.53 1.91
CA ALA A 131 16.43 12.92 1.33
C ALA A 131 17.69 13.16 2.19
N ALA A 132 17.72 14.27 2.95
CA ALA A 132 18.85 14.59 3.82
C ALA A 132 18.95 13.70 5.07
N ASN A 133 17.85 13.11 5.54
CA ASN A 133 17.81 12.39 6.83
C ASN A 133 17.43 10.91 6.73
N ILE A 134 16.83 10.45 5.63
CA ILE A 134 16.26 9.08 5.53
C ILE A 134 17.31 7.99 5.78
N LEU A 135 18.55 8.17 5.32
CA LEU A 135 19.65 7.23 5.59
C LEU A 135 20.05 7.21 7.07
N ALA A 136 20.10 8.37 7.72
CA ALA A 136 20.44 8.48 9.13
C ALA A 136 19.34 7.85 10.00
N LEU A 137 18.07 8.11 9.66
CA LEU A 137 16.90 7.50 10.30
C LEU A 137 16.93 5.97 10.15
N SER A 138 17.12 5.46 8.94
CA SER A 138 17.23 4.01 8.67
C SER A 138 18.31 3.36 9.55
N ARG A 139 19.52 3.94 9.59
CA ARG A 139 20.63 3.41 10.40
C ARG A 139 20.35 3.50 11.90
N LYS A 140 19.68 4.57 12.37
CA LYS A 140 19.26 4.71 13.76
C LYS A 140 18.30 3.59 14.15
N CYS A 141 17.26 3.38 13.35
CA CYS A 141 16.25 2.38 13.60
C CYS A 141 16.81 0.95 13.54
N LEU A 142 17.62 0.63 12.53
CA LEU A 142 18.29 -0.67 12.42
C LEU A 142 19.15 -1.00 13.65
N ARG A 143 19.90 -0.02 14.17
CA ARG A 143 20.67 -0.21 15.42
C ARG A 143 19.79 -0.47 16.63
N ALA A 144 18.63 0.17 16.73
CA ALA A 144 17.72 0.01 17.87
C ALA A 144 17.11 -1.40 17.97
N ILE A 145 16.98 -2.11 16.83
CA ILE A 145 16.45 -3.48 16.76
C ILE A 145 17.56 -4.55 16.57
N ASP A 146 18.83 -4.16 16.76
CA ASP A 146 20.00 -5.01 16.54
C ASP A 146 19.96 -5.71 15.16
N ALA A 147 19.86 -4.89 14.12
CA ALA A 147 19.88 -5.30 12.72
C ALA A 147 20.89 -4.48 11.92
N THR A 148 21.43 -5.07 10.85
CA THR A 148 22.42 -4.43 9.97
C THR A 148 21.86 -4.09 8.60
N THR A 149 20.84 -4.82 8.16
CA THR A 149 20.24 -4.72 6.83
C THR A 149 18.73 -4.81 6.92
N VAL A 150 18.05 -4.35 5.89
CA VAL A 150 16.60 -4.45 5.72
C VAL A 150 16.30 -5.36 4.53
N ASP A 151 15.32 -6.24 4.66
CA ASP A 151 14.88 -7.21 3.64
C ASP A 151 13.66 -6.71 2.85
N VAL A 152 12.79 -5.95 3.50
CA VAL A 152 11.59 -5.35 2.90
C VAL A 152 11.53 -3.87 3.23
N VAL A 153 11.43 -3.01 2.23
CA VAL A 153 11.17 -1.58 2.45
C VAL A 153 9.83 -1.21 1.83
N SER A 154 8.98 -0.53 2.59
CA SER A 154 7.76 0.12 2.08
C SER A 154 7.90 1.65 2.21
N LEU A 155 7.50 2.38 1.16
CA LEU A 155 7.54 3.83 1.09
C LEU A 155 6.20 4.37 0.59
N ASP A 156 5.52 5.14 1.43
CA ASP A 156 4.24 5.78 1.13
C ASP A 156 4.11 7.10 1.92
N LEU A 157 4.64 8.19 1.36
CA LEU A 157 4.63 9.53 1.97
C LEU A 157 3.77 10.53 1.20
N ASP A 158 2.98 10.07 0.23
CA ASP A 158 2.14 10.90 -0.64
C ASP A 158 2.92 12.05 -1.34
N GLY A 159 4.17 11.86 -1.77
CA GLY A 159 4.99 12.99 -2.23
C GLY A 159 6.37 12.64 -2.80
N ASN A 160 7.42 12.84 -1.99
CA ASN A 160 8.82 12.79 -2.45
C ASN A 160 9.37 11.36 -2.66
N ASP A 161 8.51 10.35 -2.68
CA ASP A 161 8.82 8.92 -2.58
C ASP A 161 9.94 8.48 -3.51
N ILE A 162 9.91 8.89 -4.78
CA ILE A 162 10.93 8.53 -5.77
C ILE A 162 12.33 9.03 -5.39
N TYR A 163 12.45 10.23 -4.82
CA TYR A 163 13.73 10.80 -4.37
C TYR A 163 14.25 10.11 -3.11
N LEU A 164 13.34 9.71 -2.23
CA LEU A 164 13.67 8.98 -1.01
C LEU A 164 14.14 7.55 -1.33
N VAL A 165 13.48 6.88 -2.26
CA VAL A 165 13.91 5.58 -2.81
C VAL A 165 15.29 5.69 -3.45
N GLU A 166 15.51 6.69 -4.32
CA GLU A 166 16.82 6.91 -4.93
C GLU A 166 17.92 7.13 -3.88
N THR A 167 17.63 7.92 -2.84
CA THR A 167 18.56 8.17 -1.74
C THR A 167 18.90 6.90 -0.95
N LEU A 168 17.91 6.05 -0.67
CA LEU A 168 18.12 4.76 0.01
C LEU A 168 19.01 3.84 -0.85
N LEU A 169 18.66 3.66 -2.12
CA LEU A 169 19.39 2.81 -3.06
C LEU A 169 20.83 3.30 -3.27
N ALA A 170 21.04 4.60 -3.51
CA ALA A 170 22.35 5.21 -3.66
C ALA A 170 23.19 5.13 -2.36
N GLY A 171 22.52 5.12 -1.20
CA GLY A 171 23.15 4.92 0.10
C GLY A 171 23.47 3.47 0.45
N GLY A 172 23.22 2.53 -0.46
CA GLY A 172 23.53 1.10 -0.31
C GLY A 172 22.44 0.27 0.38
N VAL A 173 21.25 0.84 0.59
CA VAL A 173 20.10 0.08 1.14
C VAL A 173 19.49 -0.76 0.02
N ARG A 174 19.70 -2.08 0.09
CA ARG A 174 19.36 -3.05 -0.95
C ARG A 174 18.45 -4.17 -0.41
N PRO A 175 17.17 -3.88 -0.05
CA PRO A 175 16.22 -4.90 0.37
C PRO A 175 15.90 -5.88 -0.76
N LYS A 176 15.42 -7.06 -0.40
CA LYS A 176 14.96 -8.07 -1.37
C LYS A 176 13.68 -7.60 -2.08
N LEU A 177 12.87 -6.79 -1.39
CA LEU A 177 11.60 -6.25 -1.88
C LEU A 177 11.46 -4.76 -1.50
N PHE A 178 11.11 -3.94 -2.48
CA PHE A 178 10.52 -2.62 -2.28
C PHE A 178 9.03 -2.64 -2.61
N VAL A 179 8.24 -1.97 -1.77
CA VAL A 179 6.85 -1.60 -2.02
C VAL A 179 6.81 -0.07 -2.04
N VAL A 180 6.31 0.53 -3.12
CA VAL A 180 6.24 1.99 -3.25
C VAL A 180 4.87 2.41 -3.75
N GLU A 181 4.33 3.47 -3.18
CA GLU A 181 3.17 4.14 -3.77
C GLU A 181 3.58 4.80 -5.10
N TYR A 182 2.84 4.51 -6.17
CA TYR A 182 3.01 5.18 -7.45
C TYR A 182 1.74 5.94 -7.84
N ASN A 183 1.95 7.02 -8.57
CA ASN A 183 0.84 7.81 -9.09
C ASN A 183 0.21 7.08 -10.29
N GLY A 184 -0.87 6.34 -9.99
CA GLY A 184 -1.62 5.56 -10.96
C GLY A 184 -2.23 6.38 -12.09
N LYS A 185 -2.38 7.70 -11.96
CA LYS A 185 -2.95 8.57 -13.01
C LYS A 185 -2.18 8.49 -14.34
N PHE A 186 -0.88 8.18 -14.29
CA PHE A 186 0.02 8.22 -15.43
C PHE A 186 0.33 6.80 -15.94
N PRO A 187 -0.37 6.30 -16.98
CA PRO A 187 -0.11 4.98 -17.53
C PRO A 187 1.23 4.93 -18.28
N PRO A 188 1.94 3.78 -18.32
CA PRO A 188 3.11 3.62 -19.17
C PRO A 188 2.80 3.92 -20.66
N PRO A 189 3.73 4.52 -21.41
CA PRO A 189 5.10 4.89 -21.04
C PRO A 189 5.24 6.31 -20.45
N VAL A 190 4.15 6.94 -20.01
CA VAL A 190 4.18 8.31 -19.49
C VAL A 190 5.07 8.38 -18.25
N ARG A 191 6.07 9.25 -18.29
CA ARG A 191 6.94 9.56 -17.15
C ARG A 191 6.48 10.85 -16.49
N PHE A 192 6.22 10.77 -15.20
CA PHE A 192 5.88 11.87 -14.32
C PHE A 192 6.58 11.69 -12.98
N GLN A 193 7.00 12.78 -12.36
CA GLN A 193 7.36 12.88 -10.95
C GLN A 193 7.21 14.34 -10.52
N ILE A 194 6.83 14.56 -9.27
CA ILE A 194 6.79 15.92 -8.71
C ILE A 194 8.21 16.50 -8.58
N ALA A 195 8.32 17.82 -8.42
CA ALA A 195 9.57 18.44 -8.02
C ALA A 195 9.87 18.12 -6.55
N TYR A 196 11.13 17.82 -6.21
CA TYR A 196 11.52 17.59 -4.82
C TYR A 196 11.28 18.85 -3.99
N ASP A 197 10.50 18.70 -2.92
CA ASP A 197 10.28 19.74 -1.92
C ASP A 197 10.32 19.10 -0.53
N PRO A 198 11.34 19.37 0.31
CA PRO A 198 11.45 18.77 1.63
C PRO A 198 10.33 19.18 2.59
N GLN A 199 9.49 20.15 2.23
CA GLN A 199 8.31 20.59 2.98
C GLN A 199 6.98 20.21 2.31
N HIS A 200 7.03 19.37 1.28
CA HIS A 200 5.84 18.95 0.54
C HIS A 200 4.79 18.31 1.47
N VAL A 201 3.57 18.83 1.42
CA VAL A 201 2.39 18.25 2.07
C VAL A 201 1.37 18.01 0.98
N TRP A 202 0.96 16.76 0.81
CA TRP A 202 -0.04 16.41 -0.19
C TRP A 202 -1.35 17.17 0.04
N GLN A 203 -1.91 17.72 -1.03
CA GLN A 203 -3.16 18.50 -0.99
C GLN A 203 -4.39 17.67 -1.39
N SER A 204 -4.27 16.34 -1.34
CA SER A 204 -5.32 15.42 -1.80
C SER A 204 -5.69 15.61 -3.29
N ASP A 205 -4.73 16.04 -4.10
CA ASP A 205 -4.85 16.20 -5.54
C ASP A 205 -3.98 15.15 -6.28
N ASP A 206 -3.85 15.28 -7.60
CA ASP A 206 -3.06 14.35 -8.40
C ASP A 206 -1.56 14.69 -8.50
N TYR A 207 -1.08 15.70 -7.77
CA TYR A 207 0.31 16.14 -7.75
C TYR A 207 1.07 15.51 -6.56
N PHE A 208 1.30 14.20 -6.66
CA PHE A 208 2.07 13.43 -5.69
C PHE A 208 2.94 12.37 -6.38
N GLY A 209 3.99 11.93 -5.70
CA GLY A 209 4.78 10.76 -6.09
C GLY A 209 5.37 10.84 -7.50
N ALA A 210 5.43 9.68 -8.13
CA ALA A 210 5.89 9.50 -9.50
C ALA A 210 5.10 8.41 -10.22
N SER A 211 5.06 8.49 -11.55
CA SER A 211 4.46 7.45 -12.39
C SER A 211 5.18 6.11 -12.26
N LEU A 212 4.49 5.02 -12.57
CA LEU A 212 5.08 3.68 -12.62
C LEU A 212 6.30 3.61 -13.55
N ALA A 213 6.26 4.29 -14.71
CA ALA A 213 7.37 4.30 -15.66
C ALA A 213 8.61 5.03 -15.12
N SER A 214 8.43 6.05 -14.26
CA SER A 214 9.54 6.74 -13.59
C SER A 214 10.18 5.84 -12.53
N PHE A 215 9.37 5.18 -11.68
CA PHE A 215 9.88 4.22 -10.71
C PHE A 215 10.58 3.04 -11.39
N ALA A 216 9.99 2.46 -12.44
CA ALA A 216 10.61 1.37 -13.19
C ALA A 216 11.95 1.77 -13.81
N ALA A 217 12.06 2.99 -14.32
CA ALA A 217 13.32 3.52 -14.82
C ALA A 217 14.38 3.69 -13.71
N LEU A 218 13.99 4.21 -12.54
CA LEU A 218 14.88 4.35 -11.38
C LEU A 218 15.34 2.99 -10.87
N PHE A 219 14.43 2.07 -10.56
CA PHE A 219 14.77 0.76 -10.02
C PHE A 219 15.65 -0.06 -10.97
N ALA A 220 15.46 0.08 -12.29
CA ALA A 220 16.32 -0.58 -13.27
C ALA A 220 17.79 -0.14 -13.21
N THR A 221 18.10 1.09 -12.78
CA THR A 221 19.50 1.52 -12.61
C THR A 221 20.20 0.90 -11.39
N PHE A 222 19.43 0.27 -10.50
CA PHE A 222 19.91 -0.39 -9.29
C PHE A 222 19.67 -1.92 -9.30
N ASP A 223 19.44 -2.50 -10.48
CA ASP A 223 19.19 -3.94 -10.68
C ASP A 223 17.95 -4.46 -9.95
N TYR A 224 16.84 -3.69 -9.98
CA TYR A 224 15.54 -4.14 -9.50
C TYR A 224 14.58 -4.38 -10.65
N ARG A 225 13.72 -5.39 -10.47
CA ARG A 225 12.66 -5.77 -11.42
C ARG A 225 11.30 -5.43 -10.82
N LEU A 226 10.49 -4.69 -11.57
CA LEU A 226 9.05 -4.57 -11.30
C LEU A 226 8.39 -5.94 -11.49
N VAL A 227 7.67 -6.41 -10.46
CA VAL A 227 6.96 -7.70 -10.51
C VAL A 227 5.45 -7.57 -10.34
N CYS A 228 4.93 -6.50 -9.75
CA CYS A 228 3.49 -6.32 -9.59
C CYS A 228 3.11 -4.86 -9.40
N CYS A 229 1.92 -4.47 -9.88
CA CYS A 229 1.13 -3.42 -9.25
C CYS A 229 -0.13 -4.07 -8.69
N ASN A 230 -0.56 -3.65 -7.51
CA ASN A 230 -1.72 -4.27 -6.86
C ASN A 230 -3.00 -3.90 -7.64
N ALA A 231 -3.73 -4.90 -8.13
CA ALA A 231 -4.84 -4.68 -9.05
C ALA A 231 -6.11 -4.16 -8.36
N HIS A 232 -6.17 -4.21 -7.02
CA HIS A 232 -7.34 -3.80 -6.29
C HIS A 232 -7.51 -2.28 -6.26
N SER A 233 -6.51 -1.52 -5.80
CA SER A 233 -6.50 -0.05 -5.82
C SER A 233 -5.68 0.55 -6.97
N GLY A 234 -4.64 -0.15 -7.45
CA GLY A 234 -3.67 0.43 -8.37
C GLY A 234 -2.84 1.55 -7.73
N SER A 235 -2.45 1.37 -6.46
CA SER A 235 -1.67 2.35 -5.68
C SER A 235 -0.21 1.95 -5.50
N ASP A 236 0.09 0.66 -5.35
CA ASP A 236 1.40 0.19 -4.93
C ASP A 236 2.07 -0.66 -6.02
N ALA A 237 3.36 -0.44 -6.19
CA ALA A 237 4.23 -1.20 -7.07
C ALA A 237 5.29 -1.98 -6.28
N PHE A 238 5.54 -3.21 -6.70
CA PHE A 238 6.42 -4.16 -6.04
C PHE A 238 7.66 -4.40 -6.89
N PHE A 239 8.84 -4.12 -6.34
CA PHE A 239 10.12 -4.26 -7.01
C PHE A 239 11.00 -5.26 -6.24
N VAL A 240 11.50 -6.29 -6.93
CA VAL A 240 12.40 -7.30 -6.34
C VAL A 240 13.81 -7.11 -6.84
N ASP A 241 14.80 -7.42 -6.00
CA ASP A 241 16.20 -7.48 -6.45
C ASP A 241 16.31 -8.49 -7.60
N ALA A 242 17.02 -8.12 -8.68
CA ALA A 242 17.14 -8.94 -9.89
C ALA A 242 17.77 -10.31 -9.62
N ALA A 243 18.50 -10.50 -8.53
CA ALA A 243 18.98 -11.81 -8.07
C ALA A 243 17.84 -12.83 -7.86
N PHE A 244 16.59 -12.37 -7.64
CA PHE A 244 15.42 -13.21 -7.50
C PHE A 244 14.54 -13.28 -8.76
N ALA A 245 14.92 -12.63 -9.87
CA ALA A 245 14.07 -12.49 -11.05
C ALA A 245 13.59 -13.83 -11.63
N GLU A 246 14.38 -14.89 -11.54
CA GLU A 246 14.01 -16.24 -12.00
C GLU A 246 12.80 -16.83 -11.25
N ARG A 247 12.56 -16.41 -10.01
CA ARG A 247 11.38 -16.81 -9.21
C ARG A 247 10.07 -16.20 -9.71
N PHE A 248 10.15 -15.30 -10.70
CA PHE A 248 9.04 -14.56 -11.29
C PHE A 248 9.02 -14.71 -12.82
N ALA A 249 9.41 -15.88 -13.34
CA ALA A 249 9.39 -16.18 -14.78
C ALA A 249 7.96 -16.21 -15.37
N ASP A 250 6.95 -16.46 -14.53
CA ASP A 250 5.52 -16.45 -14.86
C ASP A 250 4.89 -15.04 -14.83
N VAL A 251 5.64 -14.02 -14.37
CA VAL A 251 5.18 -12.62 -14.32
C VAL A 251 5.45 -11.93 -15.67
N PRO A 252 4.47 -11.21 -16.24
CA PRO A 252 4.66 -10.42 -17.45
C PRO A 252 5.88 -9.49 -17.40
N THR A 253 6.59 -9.35 -18.51
CA THR A 253 7.70 -8.39 -18.63
C THR A 253 7.28 -7.04 -19.22
N ASP A 254 6.13 -7.00 -19.90
CA ASP A 254 5.57 -5.76 -20.41
C ASP A 254 4.94 -4.96 -19.25
N ILE A 255 5.48 -3.77 -19.00
CA ILE A 255 5.02 -2.86 -17.95
C ILE A 255 3.53 -2.50 -18.11
N ALA A 256 2.99 -2.47 -19.33
CA ALA A 256 1.57 -2.20 -19.56
C ALA A 256 0.66 -3.32 -19.04
N GLN A 257 1.17 -4.55 -18.94
CA GLN A 257 0.44 -5.70 -18.37
C GLN A 257 0.58 -5.78 -16.84
N LEU A 258 1.54 -5.05 -16.27
CA LEU A 258 1.75 -4.94 -14.83
C LEU A 258 1.01 -3.75 -14.23
N TYR A 259 0.93 -2.64 -14.98
CA TYR A 259 0.27 -1.42 -14.56
C TYR A 259 -1.20 -1.66 -14.17
N ALA A 260 -1.58 -1.07 -13.04
CA ALA A 260 -2.98 -0.97 -12.63
C ALA A 260 -3.38 0.52 -12.61
N GLU A 261 -4.51 0.83 -13.25
CA GLU A 261 -5.14 2.14 -13.13
C GLU A 261 -5.68 2.36 -11.70
N PRO A 262 -5.76 3.62 -11.23
CA PRO A 262 -6.22 3.90 -9.89
C PRO A 262 -7.73 3.64 -9.77
N ARG A 263 -8.12 2.98 -8.69
CA ARG A 263 -9.51 2.64 -8.36
C ARG A 263 -9.92 3.29 -7.05
N TYR A 264 -10.26 4.57 -7.13
CA TYR A 264 -10.63 5.38 -5.95
C TYR A 264 -11.99 5.01 -5.33
N PHE A 265 -12.86 4.30 -6.06
CA PHE A 265 -14.18 3.90 -5.58
C PHE A 265 -14.22 2.39 -5.33
N LEU A 266 -13.71 1.99 -4.17
CA LEU A 266 -13.84 0.63 -3.67
C LEU A 266 -15.16 0.45 -2.91
N TYR A 267 -15.58 -0.80 -2.73
CA TYR A 267 -16.76 -1.09 -1.92
C TYR A 267 -16.48 -0.78 -0.45
N GLY A 268 -17.49 -0.28 0.26
CA GLY A 268 -17.34 0.40 1.56
C GLY A 268 -16.78 -0.47 2.69
N GLY A 269 -16.72 -1.78 2.52
CA GLY A 269 -16.07 -2.68 3.47
C GLY A 269 -15.52 -3.92 2.80
N PHE A 270 -14.23 -4.21 3.04
CA PHE A 270 -13.56 -5.45 2.60
C PHE A 270 -14.14 -6.75 3.21
N GLY A 271 -15.29 -6.68 3.88
CA GLY A 271 -15.80 -7.71 4.78
C GLY A 271 -14.96 -7.85 6.06
N GLN A 272 -14.15 -6.84 6.39
CA GLN A 272 -13.21 -6.86 7.51
C GLN A 272 -13.51 -5.72 8.50
N HIS A 273 -13.32 -6.01 9.78
CA HIS A 273 -13.36 -4.98 10.82
C HIS A 273 -12.14 -4.05 10.70
N PRO A 274 -12.28 -2.75 11.01
CA PRO A 274 -11.13 -1.86 11.13
C PRO A 274 -10.09 -2.43 12.08
N THR A 275 -8.81 -2.23 11.78
CA THR A 275 -7.71 -2.66 12.66
C THR A 275 -7.84 -1.95 14.00
N SER A 276 -8.00 -2.74 15.08
CA SER A 276 -8.02 -2.17 16.43
C SER A 276 -6.59 -1.81 16.84
N PRO A 277 -6.36 -0.64 17.47
CA PRO A 277 -5.09 -0.35 18.15
C PRO A 277 -4.68 -1.49 19.10
N ARG A 278 -5.62 -2.14 19.79
CA ARG A 278 -5.30 -3.31 20.64
C ARG A 278 -4.70 -4.50 19.87
N THR A 279 -5.08 -4.68 18.60
CA THR A 279 -4.49 -5.70 17.73
C THR A 279 -3.05 -5.31 17.39
N VAL A 280 -2.81 -4.05 16.99
CA VAL A 280 -1.47 -3.52 16.69
C VAL A 280 -0.56 -3.65 17.92
N ALA A 281 -1.03 -3.21 19.10
CA ALA A 281 -0.29 -3.33 20.35
C ALA A 281 0.05 -4.79 20.71
N LYS A 282 -0.80 -5.77 20.35
CA LYS A 282 -0.50 -7.18 20.58
C LYS A 282 0.54 -7.74 19.60
N ILE A 283 0.59 -7.20 18.37
CA ILE A 283 1.56 -7.60 17.35
C ILE A 283 2.92 -6.96 17.65
N LEU A 284 2.93 -5.67 17.98
CA LEU A 284 4.14 -4.88 18.25
C LEU A 284 4.59 -4.96 19.71
N GLY A 285 3.74 -5.36 20.65
CA GLY A 285 4.12 -5.52 22.04
C GLY A 285 5.05 -6.71 22.22
N GLY A 286 6.21 -6.47 22.84
CA GLY A 286 7.16 -7.52 23.20
C GLY A 286 6.48 -8.64 23.99
N ARG A 287 6.76 -9.90 23.65
CA ARG A 287 6.31 -11.06 24.43
C ARG A 287 7.04 -11.15 25.76
#